data_AF-A0A8T4I7B4-F1
#
_entry.id   AF-A0A8T4I7B4-F1
#
_cell.length_a   1.000
_cell.length_b   1.000
_cell.length_c   1.000
_cell.angle_alpha   90.00
_cell.angle_beta   90.00
_cell.angle_gamma   90.00
#
_symmetry.space_group_name_H-M   'P 1'
#
loop_
_entity.id
_entity.type
_entity.pdbx_description
1 polymer ?
#
loop_
_entity_poly.entity_id
_entity_poly.type
_entity_poly.pdbx_seq_one_letter_code
_entity_poly.pdbx_strand_id
1 'polypeptide(L)' 'TQLGLPPHYLGYTTDNPASADAIRSSEAQLVKRAERRCRRFGGAWADVMRLALWVRDGEPPERSRRIEC' A
#
# COMPACT_ATOMS: atom_id res chain seq x y z
N THR A 1 -8.12 -14.28 11.39
CA THR A 1 -7.37 -14.89 10.27
C THR A 1 -5.93 -14.46 10.34
N GLN A 2 -5.02 -15.39 10.59
CA GLN A 2 -3.60 -15.13 10.92
C GLN A 2 -2.82 -14.35 9.83
N LEU A 3 -3.33 -14.31 8.59
CA LEU A 3 -2.69 -13.65 7.44
C LEU A 3 -3.46 -12.41 6.92
N GLY A 4 -4.65 -12.12 7.46
CA GLY A 4 -5.51 -11.03 6.99
C GLY A 4 -6.06 -11.17 5.55
N LEU A 5 -5.87 -12.34 4.93
CA LEU A 5 -6.37 -12.69 3.60
C LEU A 5 -7.74 -13.39 3.67
N PRO A 6 -8.59 -13.25 2.63
CA PRO A 6 -9.85 -13.99 2.54
C PRO A 6 -9.61 -15.52 2.42
N PRO A 7 -10.40 -16.37 3.08
CA PRO A 7 -10.21 -17.83 3.04
C PRO A 7 -10.28 -18.44 1.63
N HIS A 8 -11.16 -17.89 0.77
CA HIS A 8 -11.33 -18.35 -0.61
C HIS A 8 -10.11 -18.09 -1.49
N TYR A 9 -9.16 -17.23 -1.08
CA TYR A 9 -7.88 -17.04 -1.78
C TYR A 9 -6.90 -18.17 -1.51
N LEU A 10 -7.11 -18.93 -0.44
CA LEU A 10 -6.24 -20.03 -0.01
C LEU A 10 -6.82 -21.41 -0.39
N GLY A 11 -7.82 -21.43 -1.27
CA GLY A 11 -8.51 -22.66 -1.68
C GLY A 11 -9.43 -23.26 -0.62
N TYR A 12 -9.67 -22.57 0.50
CA TYR A 12 -10.67 -23.00 1.47
C TYR A 12 -12.07 -22.69 0.92
N THR A 13 -12.70 -23.71 0.36
CA THR A 13 -14.12 -23.71 0.03
C THR A 13 -14.90 -24.20 1.24
N THR A 14 -15.72 -23.33 1.83
CA THR A 14 -16.80 -23.74 2.74
C THR A 14 -17.95 -24.35 1.94
N ASP A 15 -18.82 -25.15 2.57
CA ASP A 15 -20.02 -25.74 1.92
C ASP A 15 -20.91 -24.68 1.25
N ASN A 16 -20.83 -23.43 1.73
CA ASN A 16 -21.38 -22.26 1.06
C ASN A 16 -20.26 -21.48 0.35
N PRO A 17 -20.19 -21.47 -0.99
CA PRO A 17 -19.21 -20.66 -1.71
C PRO A 17 -19.42 -19.17 -1.41
N ALA A 18 -18.34 -18.40 -1.44
CA ALA A 18 -18.42 -16.95 -1.18
C ALA A 18 -19.31 -16.27 -2.23
N SER A 19 -20.30 -15.49 -1.77
CA SER A 19 -21.12 -14.69 -2.68
C SER A 19 -20.28 -13.62 -3.38
N ALA A 20 -20.76 -13.15 -4.54
CA ALA A 20 -20.06 -12.10 -5.29
C ALA A 20 -19.81 -10.82 -4.45
N ASP A 21 -20.77 -10.44 -3.61
CA ASP A 21 -20.61 -9.26 -2.74
C ASP A 21 -19.66 -9.51 -1.57
N ALA A 22 -19.59 -10.75 -1.05
CA ALA A 22 -18.60 -11.13 -0.06
C ALA A 22 -17.18 -11.03 -0.64
N ILE A 23 -16.98 -11.49 -1.88
CA ILE A 23 -15.69 -11.37 -2.60
C ILE A 23 -15.33 -9.89 -2.76
N ARG A 24 -16.24 -9.09 -3.37
CA ARG A 24 -16.02 -7.64 -3.60
C ARG A 24 -15.72 -6.88 -2.32
N SER A 25 -16.44 -7.16 -1.23
CA SER A 25 -16.22 -6.50 0.06
C SER A 25 -14.84 -6.84 0.64
N SER A 26 -14.40 -8.08 0.49
CA SER A 26 -13.09 -8.54 0.95
C SER A 26 -11.95 -7.91 0.16
N GLU A 27 -12.11 -7.76 -1.16
CA GLU A 27 -11.17 -7.04 -2.02
C GLU A 27 -11.09 -5.56 -1.67
N ALA A 28 -12.25 -4.90 -1.49
CA ALA A 28 -12.30 -3.50 -1.09
C ALA A 28 -11.58 -3.25 0.24
N GLN A 29 -11.70 -4.17 1.20
CA GLN A 29 -10.94 -4.10 2.45
C GLN A 29 -9.43 -4.22 2.24
N LEU A 30 -8.96 -5.11 1.36
CA LEU A 30 -7.55 -5.24 1.01
C LEU A 30 -7.01 -3.99 0.31
N VAL A 31 -7.75 -3.43 -0.66
CA VAL A 31 -7.40 -2.18 -1.34
C VAL A 31 -7.26 -1.05 -0.33
N LYS A 32 -8.23 -0.88 0.56
CA LYS A 32 -8.16 0.16 1.61
C LYS A 32 -6.99 -0.05 2.57
N ARG A 33 -6.60 -1.28 2.87
CA ARG A 33 -5.40 -1.57 3.66
C ARG A 33 -4.13 -1.21 2.91
N ALA A 34 -4.04 -1.49 1.60
CA ALA A 34 -2.92 -1.11 0.76
C ALA A 34 -2.78 0.41 0.67
N GLU A 35 -3.86 1.14 0.35
CA GLU A 35 -3.88 2.61 0.30
C GLU A 35 -3.41 3.25 1.62
N ARG A 36 -3.86 2.72 2.77
CA ARG A 36 -3.42 3.20 4.08
C ARG A 36 -1.92 2.99 4.31
N ARG A 37 -1.36 1.87 3.83
CA ARG A 37 0.08 1.60 3.91
C ARG A 37 0.87 2.53 2.98
N CYS A 38 0.42 2.71 1.73
CA CYS A 38 1.04 3.66 0.81
C CYS A 38 1.07 5.07 1.40
N ARG A 39 -0.04 5.54 1.98
CA ARG A 39 -0.09 6.85 2.66
C ARG A 39 0.85 6.93 3.87
N ARG A 40 0.97 5.84 4.65
CA ARG A 40 1.85 5.79 5.82
C ARG A 40 3.33 5.86 5.43
N PHE A 41 3.72 5.14 4.38
CA PHE A 41 5.13 5.03 3.98
C PHE A 41 5.55 6.09 2.96
N GLY A 42 4.62 6.72 2.24
CA GLY A 42 4.93 7.69 1.20
C GLY A 42 5.78 8.86 1.71
N GLY A 43 5.47 9.43 2.88
CA GLY A 43 6.27 10.53 3.44
C GLY A 43 7.74 10.16 3.66
N ALA A 44 8.00 8.99 4.23
CA ALA A 44 9.35 8.51 4.45
C ALA A 44 10.11 8.26 3.13
N TRP A 45 9.41 7.74 2.11
CA TRP A 45 10.00 7.60 0.77
C TRP A 45 10.32 8.93 0.12
N ALA A 46 9.52 9.97 0.34
CA ALA A 46 9.83 11.32 -0.14
C ALA A 46 11.14 11.83 0.48
N ASP A 47 11.36 11.60 1.77
CA ASP A 47 12.58 12.01 2.46
C ASP A 47 13.82 11.25 1.98
N VAL A 48 13.69 9.93 1.76
CA VAL A 48 14.74 9.14 1.12
C VAL A 48 15.09 9.71 -0.26
N MET A 49 14.09 10.13 -1.04
CA MET A 49 14.33 10.69 -2.35
C MET A 49 14.96 12.09 -2.31
N ARG A 50 14.67 12.90 -1.28
CA ARG A 50 15.40 14.16 -1.03
C ARG A 50 16.88 13.91 -0.79
N LEU A 51 17.20 12.90 0.02
CA LEU A 51 18.60 12.52 0.27
C LEU A 51 19.28 12.01 -1.01
N ALA A 52 18.59 11.18 -1.79
CA ALA A 52 19.12 10.69 -3.06
C ALA A 52 19.40 11.83 -4.06
N LEU A 53 18.53 12.83 -4.14
CA LEU A 53 18.77 14.03 -4.96
C LEU A 53 19.99 14.82 -4.49
N TRP A 54 20.13 15.01 -3.17
CA TRP A 54 21.30 15.70 -2.62
C TRP A 54 22.60 14.96 -2.94
N VAL A 55 22.64 13.63 -2.74
CA VAL A 55 23.84 12.83 -3.07
C VAL A 55 24.18 12.90 -4.55
N ARG A 56 23.18 12.88 -5.43
CA ARG A 56 23.37 12.95 -6.90
C ARG A 56 23.91 14.30 -7.35
N ASP A 57 23.32 15.39 -6.84
CA ASP A 57 23.57 16.75 -7.34
C ASP A 57 24.67 17.49 -6.55
N GLY A 58 25.06 16.98 -5.38
CA GLY A 58 26.06 17.59 -4.49
C GLY A 58 25.53 18.78 -3.67
N GLU A 59 24.32 19.24 -3.94
CA GLU A 59 23.63 20.34 -3.24
C GLU A 59 22.22 19.87 -2.81
N PRO A 60 21.72 20.26 -1.62
CA PRO A 60 20.38 19.90 -1.20
C PRO A 60 19.29 20.42 -2.17
N PRO A 61 18.24 19.61 -2.43
CA PRO A 61 17.11 20.05 -3.24
C PRO A 61 16.35 21.19 -2.55
N GLU A 62 15.73 22.06 -3.35
CA GLU A 62 14.89 23.15 -2.85
C GLU A 62 13.79 22.64 -1.91
N ARG A 63 13.61 23.30 -0.76
CA ARG A 63 12.64 22.87 0.27
C ARG A 63 11.19 22.83 -0.23
N SER A 64 10.85 23.69 -1.19
CA SER A 64 9.51 23.77 -1.82
C SER A 64 9.26 22.62 -2.80
N ARG A 65 10.31 21.89 -3.22
CA ARG A 65 10.21 20.85 -4.24
C ARG A 65 9.31 19.72 -3.74
N ARG A 66 8.18 19.56 -4.43
CA ARG A 66 7.27 18.45 -4.19
C ARG A 66 7.89 17.17 -4.73
N ILE A 67 7.96 16.16 -3.87
CA ILE A 67 8.34 14.80 -4.23
C ILE A 67 7.09 13.96 -4.04
N GLU A 68 6.59 13.43 -5.14
CA GLU A 68 5.44 12.53 -5.12
C GLU A 68 5.93 11.12 -4.73
N CYS A 69 5.07 10.41 -4.01
CA CYS A 69 5.27 9.02 -3.59
C CYS A 69 4.01 8.23 -3.89
#